data_AF-A0A8B7P4L3-F1
#
_entry.id   AF-A0A8B7P4L3-F1
#
_cell.length_a   1.000
_cell.length_b   1.000
_cell.length_c   1.000
_cell.angle_alpha   90.00
_cell.angle_beta   90.00
_cell.angle_gamma   90.00
#
_symmetry.space_group_name_H-M   'P 1'
#
loop_
_entity.id
_entity.type
_entity.pdbx_description
1 polymer ?
#
loop_
_entity_poly.entity_id
_entity_poly.type
_entity_poly.pdbx_seq_one_letter_code
_entity_poly.pdbx_strand_id
1 'polypeptide(L)'
;LDPASPLFEEVDESQRINPNSATFVDIIHTNACSQEDGCLGMIEPVGKVDFYPNGGAHQVGCPLVNSTSIIDNILSCSHSRSYEYWIESIRAQEPTDKTFWAKPCSDWSTYEAGLCSSCGNGCVQMGYPADISGVIIGADIEYYLTTNAHAPFAKGLN
;
A
#
# COMPACT_ATOMS: atom_id res chain seq x y z
N LEU A 1 -2.70 3.64 7.11
CA LEU A 1 -2.97 2.22 6.82
C LEU A 1 -4.36 2.13 6.27
N ASP A 2 -4.46 1.96 4.95
CA ASP A 2 -5.69 1.94 4.14
C ASP A 2 -6.74 2.97 4.58
N PRO A 3 -6.45 4.28 4.45
CA PRO A 3 -7.36 5.33 4.89
C PRO A 3 -8.77 5.13 4.33
N ALA A 4 -9.81 5.39 5.12
CA ALA A 4 -11.18 5.20 4.68
C ALA A 4 -11.55 6.21 3.58
N SER A 5 -12.10 5.75 2.46
CA SER A 5 -12.63 6.56 1.36
C SER A 5 -14.02 7.13 1.64
N PRO A 6 -14.99 6.36 2.19
CA PRO A 6 -16.32 6.89 2.45
C PRO A 6 -16.28 8.12 3.36
N LEU A 7 -16.87 9.23 2.89
CA LEU A 7 -16.90 10.54 3.56
C LEU A 7 -15.56 11.30 3.61
N PHE A 8 -14.47 10.78 3.01
CA PHE A 8 -13.15 11.42 3.06
C PHE A 8 -12.44 11.55 1.70
N GLU A 9 -12.79 10.78 0.66
CA GLU A 9 -12.11 10.91 -0.65
C GLU A 9 -12.29 12.30 -1.25
N GLU A 10 -13.54 12.76 -1.31
CA GLU A 10 -13.94 13.96 -2.05
C GLU A 10 -13.98 15.23 -1.18
N VAL A 11 -13.60 15.13 0.10
CA VAL A 11 -13.55 16.30 0.98
C VAL A 11 -12.26 17.10 0.74
N ASP A 12 -12.27 18.36 1.15
CA ASP A 12 -11.08 19.21 1.05
C ASP A 12 -9.87 18.56 1.74
N GLU A 13 -8.67 18.71 1.15
CA GLU A 13 -7.44 18.12 1.64
C GLU A 13 -7.16 18.45 3.12
N SER A 14 -7.56 19.65 3.58
CA SER A 14 -7.41 20.07 4.98
C SER A 14 -8.31 19.31 5.97
N GLN A 15 -9.30 18.57 5.48
CA GLN A 15 -10.29 17.83 6.27
C GLN A 15 -10.04 16.31 6.29
N ARG A 16 -9.00 15.84 5.60
CA ARG A 16 -8.59 14.43 5.52
C ARG A 16 -7.10 14.29 5.83
N ILE A 17 -6.60 13.05 5.91
CA ILE A 17 -5.16 12.83 5.96
C ILE A 17 -4.53 13.36 4.67
N ASN A 18 -3.36 13.98 4.80
CA ASN A 18 -2.64 14.58 3.68
C ASN A 18 -1.12 14.60 3.97
N PRO A 19 -0.28 14.94 2.98
CA PRO A 19 1.18 14.92 3.14
C PRO A 19 1.72 15.87 4.22
N ASN A 20 0.93 16.87 4.63
CA ASN A 20 1.29 17.89 5.62
C ASN A 20 0.78 17.56 7.03
N SER A 21 0.08 16.44 7.21
CA SER A 21 -0.51 16.04 8.50
C SER A 21 0.55 15.68 9.56
N ALA A 22 1.79 15.40 9.14
CA ALA A 22 2.95 15.17 10.00
C ALA A 22 4.26 15.56 9.29
N THR A 23 5.39 15.44 9.99
CA THR A 23 6.73 15.63 9.39
C THR A 23 6.98 14.66 8.24
N PHE A 24 6.45 13.44 8.34
CA PHE A 24 6.45 12.41 7.31
C PHE A 24 5.16 11.61 7.41
N VAL A 25 4.53 11.33 6.27
CA VAL A 25 3.28 10.57 6.17
C VAL A 25 3.46 9.53 5.07
N ASP A 26 3.46 8.26 5.44
CA ASP A 26 3.43 7.12 4.52
C ASP A 26 2.06 6.41 4.59
N ILE A 27 1.55 6.01 3.43
CA ILE A 27 0.25 5.38 3.29
C ILE A 27 0.42 4.00 2.65
N ILE A 28 -0.32 3.01 3.15
CA ILE A 28 -0.40 1.67 2.57
C ILE A 28 -1.83 1.46 2.09
N HIS A 29 -2.04 1.42 0.78
CA HIS A 29 -3.33 1.20 0.12
C HIS A 29 -3.50 -0.29 -0.16
N THR A 30 -4.51 -0.92 0.43
CA THR A 30 -4.76 -2.35 0.25
C THR A 30 -6.18 -2.68 -0.19
N ASN A 31 -7.09 -1.71 -0.10
CA ASN A 31 -8.44 -1.80 -0.62
C ASN A 31 -8.87 -0.52 -1.33
N ALA A 32 -7.96 0.04 -2.13
CA ALA A 32 -8.10 1.28 -2.88
C ALA A 32 -8.73 1.04 -4.26
N CYS A 33 -10.06 0.95 -4.31
CA CYS A 33 -10.83 0.89 -5.55
C CYS A 33 -12.17 1.62 -5.38
N SER A 34 -13.01 1.63 -6.41
CA SER A 34 -14.27 2.36 -6.33
C SER A 34 -15.17 1.81 -5.23
N GLN A 35 -15.92 2.69 -4.56
CA GLN A 35 -16.93 2.25 -3.58
C GLN A 35 -18.02 1.41 -4.24
N GLU A 36 -18.27 1.59 -5.54
CA GLU A 36 -19.19 0.74 -6.33
C GLU A 36 -18.68 -0.70 -6.45
N ASP A 37 -17.36 -0.90 -6.48
CA ASP A 37 -16.69 -2.21 -6.44
C ASP A 37 -16.59 -2.79 -5.01
N GLY A 38 -17.15 -2.08 -4.01
CA GLY A 38 -17.20 -2.51 -2.61
C GLY A 38 -15.91 -2.24 -1.81
N CYS A 39 -15.03 -1.37 -2.32
CA CYS A 39 -13.83 -0.95 -1.63
C CYS A 39 -14.09 0.14 -0.57
N LEU A 40 -13.27 0.13 0.48
CA LEU A 40 -13.33 1.10 1.58
C LEU A 40 -12.10 2.00 1.68
N GLY A 41 -11.00 1.66 0.99
CA GLY A 41 -9.74 2.40 1.04
C GLY A 41 -9.72 3.57 0.04
N MET A 42 -9.02 4.65 0.39
CA MET A 42 -8.83 5.79 -0.49
C MET A 42 -8.00 5.43 -1.72
N ILE A 43 -8.36 5.98 -2.88
CA ILE A 43 -7.67 5.72 -4.15
C ILE A 43 -6.53 6.71 -4.34
N GLU A 44 -6.82 8.00 -4.11
CA GLU A 44 -5.85 9.06 -4.29
C GLU A 44 -4.64 8.91 -3.36
N PRO A 45 -3.44 9.25 -3.84
CA PRO A 45 -2.29 9.39 -2.97
C PRO A 45 -2.53 10.54 -1.98
N VAL A 46 -2.31 10.26 -0.70
CA VAL A 46 -2.55 11.21 0.41
C VAL A 46 -1.38 11.28 1.39
N GLY A 47 -0.26 10.65 1.04
CA GLY A 47 0.99 10.70 1.78
C GLY A 47 2.09 11.46 1.04
N LYS A 48 3.25 11.55 1.70
CA LYS A 48 4.51 11.83 1.00
C LYS A 48 4.98 10.60 0.21
N VAL A 49 4.55 9.42 0.65
CA VAL A 49 4.81 8.12 0.03
C VAL A 49 3.52 7.32 0.10
N ASP A 50 3.09 6.81 -1.05
CA ASP A 50 1.88 6.00 -1.13
C ASP A 50 2.24 4.63 -1.73
N PHE A 51 2.03 3.59 -0.94
CA PHE A 51 2.33 2.20 -1.30
C PHE A 51 1.06 1.48 -1.75
N TYR A 52 1.12 0.86 -2.92
CA TYR A 52 0.04 0.08 -3.52
C TYR A 52 0.48 -1.39 -3.72
N PRO A 53 0.62 -2.20 -2.64
CA PRO A 53 0.89 -3.62 -2.74
C PRO A 53 -0.16 -4.32 -3.61
N ASN A 54 0.32 -5.12 -4.56
CA ASN A 54 -0.51 -5.86 -5.52
C ASN A 54 -1.49 -4.95 -6.30
N GLY A 55 -1.13 -3.69 -6.53
CA GLY A 55 -1.97 -2.70 -7.21
C GLY A 55 -2.98 -2.00 -6.30
N GLY A 56 -2.99 -2.31 -5.00
CA GLY A 56 -3.72 -1.58 -3.97
C GLY A 56 -5.23 -1.86 -3.87
N ALA A 57 -5.89 -2.36 -4.92
CA ALA A 57 -7.33 -2.63 -4.89
C ALA A 57 -7.72 -3.93 -4.15
N HIS A 58 -7.00 -5.02 -4.44
CA HIS A 58 -7.30 -6.35 -3.90
C HIS A 58 -6.02 -7.09 -3.56
N GLN A 59 -6.00 -7.74 -2.39
CA GLN A 59 -4.79 -8.40 -1.89
C GLN A 59 -4.82 -9.90 -2.11
N VAL A 60 -3.67 -10.45 -2.50
CA VAL A 60 -3.52 -11.88 -2.75
C VAL A 60 -3.90 -12.68 -1.50
N GLY A 61 -4.71 -13.72 -1.68
CA GLY A 61 -5.20 -14.57 -0.60
C GLY A 61 -6.51 -14.10 0.04
N CYS A 62 -7.05 -12.94 -0.35
CA CYS A 62 -8.38 -12.51 0.06
C CYS A 62 -9.48 -13.05 -0.87
N PRO A 63 -10.70 -13.32 -0.35
CA PRO A 63 -11.82 -13.74 -1.19
C PRO A 63 -12.30 -12.61 -2.10
N LEU A 64 -12.86 -12.98 -3.26
CA LEU A 64 -13.52 -12.03 -4.17
C LEU A 64 -14.90 -11.62 -3.64
N VAL A 65 -15.35 -10.45 -4.09
CA VAL A 65 -16.54 -9.71 -3.64
C VAL A 65 -17.89 -10.45 -3.90
N ASN A 66 -17.86 -11.62 -4.55
CA ASN A 66 -19.05 -12.31 -5.06
C ASN A 66 -19.70 -13.28 -4.04
N SER A 67 -19.29 -13.27 -2.77
CA SER A 67 -19.82 -14.19 -1.73
C SER A 67 -20.90 -13.51 -0.88
N THR A 68 -22.02 -14.20 -0.70
CA THR A 68 -23.31 -13.68 -0.17
C THR A 68 -23.33 -13.25 1.31
N SER A 69 -22.19 -13.16 2.01
CA SER A 69 -22.08 -12.43 3.27
C SER A 69 -21.20 -11.20 3.06
N ILE A 70 -21.86 -10.10 2.70
CA ILE A 70 -21.27 -8.79 2.38
C ILE A 70 -20.50 -8.23 3.59
N ILE A 71 -20.90 -8.64 4.81
CA ILE A 71 -20.37 -8.11 6.07
C ILE A 71 -19.13 -8.90 6.55
N ASP A 72 -19.04 -10.21 6.28
CA ASP A 72 -17.97 -11.05 6.83
C ASP A 72 -16.76 -11.25 5.88
N ASN A 73 -16.93 -11.14 4.56
CA ASN A 73 -15.88 -11.51 3.60
C ASN A 73 -15.16 -10.33 2.93
N ILE A 74 -15.76 -9.15 2.87
CA ILE A 74 -15.24 -8.02 2.06
C ILE A 74 -14.83 -6.84 2.95
N LEU A 75 -15.56 -6.61 4.05
CA LEU A 75 -15.30 -5.50 4.97
C LEU A 75 -13.98 -5.60 5.76
N SER A 76 -13.21 -6.69 5.65
CA SER A 76 -11.95 -6.79 6.39
C SER A 76 -10.76 -7.35 5.64
N CYS A 77 -10.83 -8.36 4.76
CA CYS A 77 -9.58 -9.04 4.37
C CYS A 77 -8.57 -8.11 3.66
N SER A 78 -8.91 -7.58 2.48
CA SER A 78 -8.00 -6.67 1.76
C SER A 78 -7.72 -5.42 2.57
N HIS A 79 -8.74 -4.85 3.24
CA HIS A 79 -8.59 -3.64 4.05
C HIS A 79 -7.61 -3.84 5.24
N SER A 80 -7.68 -5.01 5.89
CA SER A 80 -6.88 -5.41 7.05
C SER A 80 -5.42 -5.72 6.68
N ARG A 81 -5.15 -6.09 5.42
CA ARG A 81 -3.79 -6.38 4.98
C ARG A 81 -2.84 -5.21 5.20
N SER A 82 -3.32 -3.97 5.16
CA SER A 82 -2.49 -2.79 5.45
C SER A 82 -1.81 -2.89 6.81
N TYR A 83 -2.53 -3.20 7.89
CA TYR A 83 -1.93 -3.35 9.21
C TYR A 83 -1.16 -4.66 9.35
N GLU A 84 -1.56 -5.74 8.68
CA GLU A 84 -0.81 -7.01 8.72
C GLU A 84 0.58 -6.86 8.08
N TYR A 85 0.67 -6.20 6.91
CA TYR A 85 1.94 -5.88 6.26
C TYR A 85 2.78 -4.95 7.13
N TRP A 86 2.16 -3.94 7.76
CA TRP A 86 2.87 -3.05 8.67
C TRP A 86 3.44 -3.80 9.89
N ILE A 87 2.67 -4.69 10.52
CA ILE A 87 3.15 -5.53 11.63
C ILE A 87 4.31 -6.43 11.20
N GLU A 88 4.23 -7.05 10.02
CA GLU A 88 5.32 -7.89 9.50
C GLU A 88 6.57 -7.05 9.21
N SER A 89 6.43 -5.82 8.70
CA SER A 89 7.54 -4.93 8.41
C SER A 89 8.38 -4.56 9.64
N ILE A 90 7.79 -4.57 10.84
CA ILE A 90 8.52 -4.33 12.10
C ILE A 90 9.56 -5.44 12.35
N ARG A 91 9.20 -6.69 12.01
CA ARG A 91 9.97 -7.89 12.36
C ARG A 91 11.11 -8.17 11.39
N ALA A 92 11.10 -7.57 10.20
CA ALA A 92 12.08 -7.79 9.14
C ALA A 92 13.45 -7.09 9.38
N GLN A 93 13.86 -6.93 10.64
CA GLN A 93 15.18 -6.42 11.03
C GLN A 93 16.26 -7.52 11.09
N GLU A 94 15.88 -8.78 10.93
CA GLU A 94 16.83 -9.90 10.89
C GLU A 94 17.42 -10.07 9.47
N PRO A 95 18.74 -10.35 9.33
CA PRO A 95 19.44 -10.38 8.03
C PRO A 95 18.92 -11.39 6.98
N THR A 96 18.09 -12.34 7.40
CA THR A 96 17.52 -13.40 6.55
C THR A 96 16.08 -13.12 6.12
N ASP A 97 15.43 -12.10 6.68
CA ASP A 97 14.03 -11.83 6.43
C ASP A 97 13.85 -10.96 5.20
N LYS A 98 13.00 -11.46 4.30
CA LYS A 98 12.52 -10.67 3.17
C LYS A 98 11.78 -9.45 3.71
N THR A 99 12.07 -8.28 3.15
CA THR A 99 11.38 -7.01 3.49
C THR A 99 10.46 -6.58 2.36
N PHE A 100 9.58 -5.62 2.62
CA PHE A 100 8.65 -5.06 1.63
C PHE A 100 9.31 -3.96 0.78
N TRP A 101 10.23 -4.34 -0.10
CA TRP A 101 10.80 -3.40 -1.05
C TRP A 101 9.77 -3.01 -2.12
N ALA A 102 9.59 -1.72 -2.32
CA ALA A 102 8.68 -1.16 -3.30
C ALA A 102 9.43 -0.29 -4.32
N LYS A 103 8.96 -0.34 -5.58
CA LYS A 103 9.53 0.40 -6.70
C LYS A 103 8.66 1.61 -7.02
N PRO A 104 9.24 2.80 -7.24
CA PRO A 104 8.48 3.92 -7.74
C PRO A 104 8.01 3.61 -9.16
N CYS A 105 6.75 3.88 -9.47
CA CYS A 105 6.24 3.74 -10.82
C CYS A 105 5.07 4.69 -11.10
N SER A 106 4.75 4.89 -12.38
CA SER A 106 3.64 5.76 -12.79
C SER A 106 2.26 5.19 -12.46
N ASP A 107 2.14 3.86 -12.50
CA ASP A 107 0.88 3.15 -12.29
C ASP A 107 1.16 1.64 -12.17
N TRP A 108 0.15 0.90 -11.69
CA TRP A 108 0.22 -0.55 -11.52
C TRP A 108 0.46 -1.33 -12.83
N SER A 109 -0.14 -0.90 -13.95
CA SER A 109 -0.02 -1.61 -15.23
C SER A 109 1.42 -1.57 -15.76
N THR A 110 2.07 -0.40 -15.64
CA THR A 110 3.48 -0.20 -15.98
C THR A 110 4.40 -1.03 -15.07
N TYR A 111 4.04 -1.17 -13.79
CA TYR A 111 4.72 -2.06 -12.85
C TYR A 111 4.59 -3.54 -13.22
N GLU A 112 3.39 -4.03 -13.52
CA GLU A 112 3.17 -5.42 -13.94
C GLU A 112 3.87 -5.76 -15.25
N ALA A 113 3.96 -4.80 -16.18
CA ALA A 113 4.71 -4.95 -17.43
C ALA A 113 6.23 -5.00 -17.23
N GLY A 114 6.74 -4.76 -16.01
CA GLY A 114 8.17 -4.75 -15.69
C GLY A 114 8.92 -3.54 -16.27
N LEU A 115 8.21 -2.44 -16.53
CA LEU A 115 8.76 -1.25 -17.22
C LEU A 115 9.32 -0.19 -16.26
N CYS A 116 9.04 -0.29 -14.96
CA CYS A 116 9.67 0.56 -13.96
C CYS A 116 11.12 0.10 -13.74
N SER A 117 12.06 1.05 -13.72
CA SER A 117 13.50 0.83 -13.60
C SER A 117 13.91 -0.20 -12.53
N SER A 118 15.05 -0.89 -12.74
CA SER A 118 15.77 -1.51 -11.62
C SER A 118 16.08 -0.44 -10.57
N CYS A 119 16.09 -0.83 -9.29
CA CYS A 119 15.89 0.08 -8.15
C CYS A 119 16.73 1.37 -8.08
N GLY A 120 17.86 1.47 -8.77
CA GLY A 120 18.74 2.64 -8.69
C GLY A 120 18.90 3.11 -7.23
N ASN A 121 18.58 4.37 -6.97
CA ASN A 121 18.47 4.94 -5.62
C ASN A 121 17.00 5.19 -5.18
N GLY A 122 16.02 4.67 -5.91
CA GLY A 122 14.61 5.06 -5.78
C GLY A 122 13.74 4.09 -4.99
N CYS A 123 14.15 2.84 -4.79
CA CYS A 123 13.36 1.87 -4.03
C CYS A 123 13.37 2.18 -2.53
N VAL A 124 12.22 2.01 -1.90
CA VAL A 124 12.02 2.25 -0.47
C VAL A 124 11.34 1.05 0.17
N GLN A 125 11.48 0.89 1.48
CA GLN A 125 10.81 -0.18 2.22
C GLN A 125 9.44 0.32 2.73
N MET A 126 8.39 -0.46 2.45
CA MET A 126 7.05 -0.21 2.97
C MET A 126 6.94 -0.60 4.46
N GLY A 127 6.19 0.19 5.21
CA GLY A 127 5.86 -0.06 6.62
C GLY A 127 6.82 0.67 7.58
N TYR A 128 7.11 0.07 8.73
CA TYR A 128 7.97 0.64 9.77
C TYR A 128 9.29 1.30 9.27
N PRO A 129 10.03 0.72 8.30
CA PRO A 129 11.27 1.34 7.81
C PRO A 129 11.11 2.48 6.79
N ALA A 130 9.89 2.89 6.42
CA ALA A 130 9.65 3.88 5.37
C ALA A 130 10.38 5.23 5.61
N ASP A 131 10.33 5.76 6.83
CA ASP A 131 10.97 7.03 7.22
C ASP A 131 12.52 6.94 7.29
N ILE A 132 13.06 5.73 7.49
CA ILE A 132 14.50 5.52 7.74
C ILE A 132 15.32 5.46 6.43
N SER A 133 14.65 5.34 5.28
CA SER A 133 15.31 5.01 4.01
C SER A 133 16.23 6.12 3.47
N GLY A 134 16.16 7.37 3.96
CA GLY A 134 17.06 8.46 3.58
C GLY A 134 17.03 8.84 2.10
N VAL A 135 16.05 8.31 1.34
CA VAL A 135 15.83 8.57 -0.08
C VAL A 135 15.20 9.96 -0.21
N ILE A 136 15.65 10.75 -1.19
CA ILE A 136 14.96 11.98 -1.58
C ILE A 136 13.67 11.55 -2.27
N ILE A 137 12.60 11.49 -1.49
CA ILE A 137 11.26 11.19 -1.95
C ILE A 137 10.71 12.49 -2.54
N GLY A 138 10.44 12.52 -3.85
CA GLY A 138 9.58 13.55 -4.41
C GLY A 138 8.19 13.40 -3.78
N ALA A 139 7.52 14.49 -3.44
CA ALA A 139 6.12 14.42 -3.02
C ALA A 139 5.29 13.72 -4.12
N ASP A 140 4.25 12.99 -3.71
CA ASP A 140 3.27 12.38 -4.61
C ASP A 140 3.84 11.28 -5.52
N ILE A 141 4.76 10.45 -4.99
CA ILE A 141 5.27 9.27 -5.70
C ILE A 141 4.57 8.01 -5.21
N GLU A 142 3.98 7.29 -6.17
CA GLU A 142 3.38 5.98 -5.96
C GLU A 142 4.43 4.88 -6.02
N TYR A 143 4.34 3.94 -5.08
CA TYR A 143 5.24 2.82 -4.93
C TYR A 143 4.50 1.50 -4.99
N TYR A 144 5.04 0.59 -5.79
CA TYR A 144 4.41 -0.69 -6.08
C TYR A 144 5.30 -1.87 -5.69
N LEU A 145 4.66 -2.93 -5.24
CA LEU A 145 5.29 -4.18 -4.83
C LEU A 145 4.30 -5.35 -4.95
N THR A 146 4.81 -6.58 -4.90
CA THR A 146 3.94 -7.77 -4.77
C THR A 146 4.19 -8.47 -3.45
N THR A 147 3.16 -9.14 -2.92
CA THR A 147 3.25 -9.92 -1.68
C THR A 147 2.87 -11.39 -1.91
N ASN A 148 3.12 -12.24 -0.92
CA ASN A 148 2.55 -13.59 -0.85
C ASN A 148 1.09 -13.54 -0.39
N ALA A 149 0.37 -14.66 -0.56
CA ALA A 149 -1.01 -14.82 -0.11
C ALA A 149 -1.16 -14.99 1.42
N HIS A 150 -0.08 -15.41 2.10
CA HIS A 150 -0.04 -15.70 3.52
C HIS A 150 1.31 -15.26 4.08
N ALA A 151 1.37 -15.01 5.39
CA ALA A 151 2.60 -14.66 6.09
C ALA A 151 3.65 -15.79 5.94
N PRO A 152 4.95 -15.48 5.74
CA PRO A 152 5.48 -14.13 5.54
C PRO A 152 5.05 -13.56 4.18
N PHE A 153 4.45 -12.37 4.19
CA PHE A 153 3.93 -11.69 3.00
C PHE A 153 5.04 -11.08 2.16
N ALA A 154 6.11 -10.60 2.78
CA ALA A 154 7.23 -9.96 2.12
C ALA A 154 7.96 -10.92 1.16
N LYS A 155 8.19 -10.46 -0.07
CA LYS A 155 8.90 -11.21 -1.11
C LYS A 155 10.38 -10.87 -1.23
N GLY A 156 10.80 -9.73 -0.67
CA GLY A 156 12.14 -9.16 -0.87
C GLY A 156 12.18 -8.31 -2.15
N LEU A 157 13.38 -7.87 -2.51
CA LEU A 157 13.59 -7.13 -3.75
C LEU A 157 13.79 -8.11 -4.92
N ASN A 158 12.88 -8.08 -5.89
CA ASN A 158 13.01 -8.80 -7.16
C ASN A 158 13.63 -7.89 -8.23
#